data_AF-A0A7V3RZT9-F1
#
_entry.id   AF-A0A7V3RZT9-F1
#
_cell.length_a   1.000
_cell.length_b   1.000
_cell.length_c   1.000
_cell.angle_alpha   90.00
_cell.angle_beta   90.00
_cell.angle_gamma   90.00
#
_symmetry.space_group_name_H-M   'P 1'
#
loop_
_entity.id
_entity.type
_entity.pdbx_description
1 polymer ?
#
loop_
_entity_poly.entity_id
_entity_poly.type
_entity_poly.pdbx_seq_one_letter_code
_entity_poly.pdbx_strand_id
1 'polypeptide(L)'
;MKRVFRRGAKVEVILKVLKWMFVMEDIVYWDNEGRAFLFNFFRYVANETDTDRLEKAIMEVKTPERLRSYMRKSGLDWVRSGG
;
A
#
# COMPACT_ATOMS: atom_id res chain seq x y z
N MET A 1 26.80 -0.27 -11.46
CA MET A 1 25.53 -0.71 -10.83
C MET A 1 25.55 -0.31 -9.35
N LYS A 2 24.89 0.79 -8.97
CA LYS A 2 24.80 1.22 -7.56
C LYS A 2 23.93 0.22 -6.79
N ARG A 3 24.49 -0.52 -5.83
CA ARG A 3 23.71 -1.33 -4.88
C ARG A 3 22.99 -0.36 -3.93
N VAL A 4 21.70 -0.11 -4.17
CA VAL A 4 20.91 0.90 -3.43
C VAL A 4 20.59 0.47 -1.99
N PHE A 5 20.84 -0.78 -1.60
CA PHE A 5 20.62 -1.25 -0.22
C PHE A 5 21.91 -1.73 0.43
N ARG A 6 22.59 -0.86 1.20
CA ARG A 6 23.70 -1.24 2.09
C ARG A 6 23.29 -1.40 3.57
N ARG A 7 22.19 -0.75 4.00
CA ARG A 7 21.62 -0.81 5.36
C ARG A 7 20.10 -0.59 5.33
N GLY A 8 19.37 -1.50 4.69
CA GLY A 8 17.90 -1.55 4.83
C GLY A 8 17.51 -2.30 6.11
N ALA A 9 16.29 -2.07 6.61
CA ALA A 9 15.71 -2.98 7.60
C ALA A 9 15.65 -4.40 7.02
N LYS A 10 15.85 -5.44 7.84
CA LYS A 10 15.74 -6.83 7.39
C LYS A 10 14.35 -7.04 6.79
N VAL A 11 14.26 -7.71 5.65
CA VAL A 11 12.98 -7.99 4.96
C VAL A 11 11.97 -8.61 5.91
N GLU A 12 12.41 -9.53 6.77
CA GLU A 12 11.58 -10.14 7.81
C GLU A 12 10.95 -9.13 8.77
N VAL A 13 11.67 -8.07 9.15
CA VAL A 13 11.15 -7.03 10.03
C VAL A 13 10.08 -6.22 9.30
N ILE A 14 10.31 -5.86 8.04
CA ILE A 14 9.33 -5.13 7.22
C ILE A 14 8.05 -5.96 7.06
N LEU A 15 8.19 -7.25 6.73
CA LEU A 15 7.05 -8.16 6.59
C LEU A 15 6.29 -8.36 7.91
N LYS A 16 6.98 -8.39 9.05
CA LYS A 16 6.33 -8.42 10.37
C LYS A 16 5.54 -7.14 10.65
N VAL A 17 6.11 -5.96 10.36
CA VAL A 17 5.41 -4.68 10.52
C VAL A 17 4.17 -4.63 9.62
N LEU A 18 4.32 -4.97 8.34
CA LEU A 18 3.20 -5.03 7.39
C LEU A 18 2.12 -5.97 7.92
N LYS A 19 2.46 -7.20 8.32
CA LYS A 19 1.50 -8.14 8.92
C LYS A 19 0.72 -7.52 10.07
N TRP A 20 1.41 -6.86 11.01
CA TRP A 20 0.74 -6.23 12.15
C TRP A 20 -0.19 -5.08 11.74
N MET A 21 0.14 -4.30 10.71
CA MET A 21 -0.77 -3.27 10.19
C MET A 21 -2.11 -3.89 9.74
N PHE A 22 -2.08 -4.99 8.97
CA PHE A 22 -3.30 -5.69 8.54
C PHE A 22 -4.08 -6.29 9.71
N VAL A 23 -3.39 -6.88 10.70
CA VAL A 23 -4.03 -7.46 11.88
C VAL A 23 -4.72 -6.40 12.73
N MET A 24 -4.18 -5.18 12.81
CA MET A 24 -4.79 -4.08 13.56
C MET A 24 -6.12 -3.62 12.94
N GLU A 25 -6.23 -3.58 11.61
CA GLU A 25 -7.50 -3.31 10.91
C GLU A 25 -8.59 -4.33 11.30
N ASP A 26 -8.23 -5.61 11.34
CA ASP A 26 -9.17 -6.68 11.64
C ASP A 26 -9.56 -6.76 13.13
N ILE A 27 -8.60 -6.61 14.04
CA ILE A 27 -8.82 -6.80 15.48
C ILE A 27 -9.31 -5.54 16.18
N VAL A 28 -8.67 -4.39 15.90
CA VAL A 28 -8.93 -3.15 16.65
C VAL A 28 -10.03 -2.35 15.99
N TYR A 29 -9.98 -2.22 14.67
CA TYR A 29 -10.94 -1.39 13.92
C TYR A 29 -12.16 -2.19 13.45
N TRP A 30 -12.07 -3.52 13.46
CA TRP A 30 -13.10 -4.41 12.91
C TRP A 30 -13.51 -3.98 11.49
N ASP A 31 -12.54 -3.49 10.71
CA ASP A 31 -12.76 -2.77 9.45
C ASP A 31 -12.17 -3.52 8.26
N ASN A 32 -13.02 -4.31 7.59
CA ASN A 32 -12.67 -5.02 6.37
C ASN A 32 -12.33 -4.08 5.19
N GLU A 33 -12.84 -2.85 5.20
CA GLU A 33 -12.58 -1.85 4.16
C GLU A 33 -11.21 -1.18 4.37
N GLY A 34 -10.86 -0.86 5.62
CA GLY A 34 -9.51 -0.42 6.01
C GLY A 34 -8.44 -1.44 5.58
N ARG A 35 -8.70 -2.73 5.79
CA ARG A 35 -7.83 -3.80 5.28
C ARG A 35 -7.68 -3.80 3.76
N ALA A 36 -8.78 -3.64 3.02
CA ALA A 36 -8.75 -3.54 1.56
C ALA A 36 -7.94 -2.32 1.11
N PHE A 37 -8.11 -1.19 1.80
CA PHE A 37 -7.38 0.03 1.53
C PHE A 37 -5.87 -0.16 1.68
N LEU A 38 -5.42 -0.73 2.80
CA LEU A 38 -4.00 -1.03 3.00
C LEU A 38 -3.44 -1.94 1.90
N PHE A 39 -4.15 -3.02 1.56
CA PHE A 39 -3.72 -3.94 0.50
C PHE A 39 -3.54 -3.23 -0.85
N ASN A 40 -4.57 -2.49 -1.28
CA ASN A 40 -4.54 -1.81 -2.56
C ASN A 40 -3.52 -0.66 -2.57
N PHE A 41 -3.27 -0.03 -1.42
CA PHE A 41 -2.24 1.01 -1.30
C PHE A 41 -0.84 0.43 -1.53
N PHE A 42 -0.49 -0.65 -0.84
CA PHE A 42 0.81 -1.31 -1.05
C PHE A 42 0.94 -1.88 -2.46
N ARG A 43 -0.14 -2.44 -3.02
CA ARG A 43 -0.15 -2.89 -4.42
C ARG A 43 0.09 -1.73 -5.39
N TYR A 44 -0.51 -0.58 -5.18
CA TYR A 44 -0.24 0.61 -5.97
C TYR A 44 1.22 1.04 -5.86
N VAL A 45 1.74 1.22 -4.64
CA VAL A 45 3.13 1.64 -4.39
C VAL A 45 4.14 0.68 -5.03
N ALA A 46 3.88 -0.63 -5.01
CA ALA A 46 4.77 -1.63 -5.58
C ALA A 46 4.76 -1.67 -7.12
N ASN A 47 3.70 -1.17 -7.77
CA ASN A 47 3.51 -1.23 -9.22
C ASN A 47 3.64 0.15 -9.91
N GLU A 48 3.59 1.25 -9.16
CA GLU A 48 3.77 2.58 -9.72
C GLU A 48 5.23 2.79 -10.17
N THR A 49 5.40 3.12 -11.45
CA THR A 49 6.71 3.35 -12.07
C THR A 49 7.04 4.84 -12.21
N ASP A 50 6.03 5.71 -12.10
CA ASP A 50 6.13 7.16 -12.18
C ASP A 50 6.37 7.76 -10.79
N THR A 51 7.60 8.20 -10.52
CA THR A 51 8.03 8.74 -9.22
C THR A 51 7.23 9.97 -8.81
N ASP A 52 6.95 10.90 -9.73
CA ASP A 52 6.23 12.14 -9.42
C ASP A 52 4.78 11.83 -9.00
N ARG A 53 4.17 10.84 -9.66
CA ARG A 53 2.83 10.38 -9.32
C ARG A 53 2.81 9.62 -8.00
N LEU A 54 3.83 8.82 -7.71
CA LEU A 54 3.98 8.12 -6.44
C LEU A 54 4.11 9.11 -5.28
N GLU A 55 4.97 10.12 -5.40
CA GLU A 55 5.14 11.15 -4.37
C GLU A 55 3.85 11.92 -4.11
N LYS A 56 3.14 12.32 -5.18
CA LYS A 56 1.81 12.96 -5.05
C LYS A 56 0.81 12.03 -4.37
N ALA A 57 0.78 10.75 -4.74
CA ALA A 57 -0.13 9.79 -4.13
C ALA A 57 0.13 9.62 -2.63
N ILE A 58 1.40 9.53 -2.20
CA ILE A 58 1.77 9.41 -0.78
C ILE A 58 1.26 10.61 0.04
N MET A 59 1.26 11.82 -0.53
CA MET A 59 0.78 13.02 0.16
C MET A 59 -0.75 13.16 0.16
N GLU A 60 -1.40 12.78 -0.94
CA GLU A 60 -2.81 13.08 -1.19
C GLU A 60 -3.78 11.94 -0.84
N VAL A 61 -3.31 10.70 -0.86
CA VAL A 61 -4.16 9.53 -0.62
C VAL A 61 -4.44 9.38 0.88
N LYS A 62 -5.61 9.87 1.28
CA LYS A 62 -6.15 9.72 2.64
C LYS A 62 -7.48 8.95 2.68
N THR A 63 -8.06 8.67 1.51
CA THR A 63 -9.34 7.98 1.40
C THR A 63 -9.32 6.95 0.27
N PRO A 64 -10.17 5.90 0.32
CA PRO A 64 -10.28 4.89 -0.73
C PRO A 64 -10.58 5.46 -2.12
N GLU A 65 -11.40 6.50 -2.23
CA GLU A 65 -11.78 7.12 -3.51
C GLU A 65 -10.58 7.75 -4.18
N ARG A 66 -9.73 8.43 -3.39
CA ARG A 66 -8.51 9.03 -3.92
C ARG A 66 -7.56 7.95 -4.42
N LEU A 67 -7.37 6.88 -3.65
CA LEU A 67 -6.52 5.75 -4.06
C LEU A 67 -7.03 5.10 -5.35
N ARG A 68 -8.32 4.83 -5.48
CA ARG A 68 -8.92 4.26 -6.69
C ARG A 68 -8.64 5.13 -7.93
N SER A 69 -8.69 6.45 -7.79
CA SER A 69 -8.35 7.38 -8.87
C SER A 69 -6.90 7.23 -9.34
N TYR A 70 -5.95 7.09 -8.40
CA TYR A 70 -4.54 6.85 -8.72
C TYR A 70 -4.32 5.47 -9.34
N MET A 71 -4.89 4.41 -8.76
CA MET A 71 -4.80 3.05 -9.29
C MET A 71 -5.27 2.97 -10.74
N ARG A 72 -6.40 3.61 -11.07
CA ARG A 72 -6.92 3.65 -12.44
C ARG A 72 -5.97 4.33 -13.42
N LYS A 73 -5.28 5.41 -13.00
CA LYS A 73 -4.26 6.07 -13.84
C LYS A 73 -3.04 5.18 -14.12
N SER A 74 -2.83 4.18 -13.27
CA SER A 74 -1.73 3.23 -13.37
C SER A 74 -2.19 1.85 -13.88
N GLY A 75 -3.42 1.77 -14.42
CA GLY A 75 -3.97 0.55 -15.01
C GLY A 75 -4.29 -0.56 -14.00
N LEU A 76 -4.42 -0.22 -12.71
CA LEU A 76 -4.72 -1.16 -11.64
C LEU A 76 -6.20 -1.05 -11.23
N ASP A 77 -6.86 -2.19 -11.10
CA ASP A 77 -8.21 -2.27 -10.53
C ASP A 77 -8.18 -2.53 -9.03
N TRP A 78 -9.20 -2.01 -8.34
CA TRP A 78 -9.39 -2.25 -6.91
C TRP A 78 -9.71 -3.72 -6.63
N VAL A 79 -8.92 -4.35 -5.76
CA VAL A 79 -9.17 -5.72 -5.29
C VAL A 79 -9.95 -5.65 -3.98
N ARG A 80 -11.13 -6.26 -3.95
CA ARG A 80 -11.89 -6.39 -2.69
C ARG A 80 -11.14 -7.35 -1.76
N SER A 81 -11.16 -7.05 -0.47
CA SER A 81 -10.73 -7.96 0.60
C SER A 81 -11.77 -9.09 0.76
N GLY A 82 -11.87 -9.96 -0.24
CA GLY A 82 -12.57 -11.24 -0.12
C GLY A 82 -11.61 -12.29 0.42
N GLY A 83 -11.98 -12.94 1.52
CA GLY A 83 -11.33 -14.18 1.96
C GLY A 83 -11.58 -15.33 1.00
#